data_AF-A0A813FIP3-F1
#
_entry.id   AF-A0A813FIP3-F1
#
_cell.length_a   1.000
_cell.length_b   1.000
_cell.length_c   1.000
_cell.angle_alpha   90.00
_cell.angle_beta   90.00
_cell.angle_gamma   90.00
#
_symmetry.space_group_name_H-M   'P 1'
#
loop_
_entity.id
_entity.type
_entity.pdbx_description
1 polymer ?
#
loop_
_entity_poly.entity_id
_entity_poly.type
_entity_poly.pdbx_seq_one_letter_code
_entity_poly.pdbx_strand_id
1 'polypeptide(L)'
;MQLLLLTLLLTSLSVQGLPQCPEVVRGAMGICITECSEHGDCGGGKLCCPNGCGQECVMPSKKKEALLSSAGASHRCVLLAVLSDRGAVKAAKAAKALLVSLPTPAKSHVLALTGILTVEYTPAQLSECCLAFSHMRGSKAVSSVEFDGPLPSCSEI
;
A
#
# COMPACT_ATOMS: atom_id res chain seq x y z
N MET A 1 -18.34 41.51 26.19
CA MET A 1 -17.16 40.64 25.93
C MET A 1 -17.35 39.18 26.37
N GLN A 2 -18.03 38.87 27.48
CA GLN A 2 -18.32 37.48 27.90
C GLN A 2 -19.13 36.64 26.91
N LEU A 3 -20.09 37.25 26.20
CA LEU A 3 -20.94 36.53 25.25
C LEU A 3 -20.17 36.01 24.01
N LEU A 4 -19.13 36.73 23.59
CA LEU A 4 -18.27 36.34 22.46
C LEU A 4 -17.37 35.14 22.80
N LEU A 5 -16.93 35.05 24.06
CA LEU A 5 -16.15 33.93 24.59
C LEU A 5 -16.99 32.65 24.69
N LEU A 6 -18.26 32.77 25.10
CA LEU A 6 -19.21 31.65 25.15
C LEU A 6 -19.52 31.09 23.75
N THR A 7 -19.66 31.95 22.73
CA THR A 7 -19.87 31.48 21.35
C THR A 7 -18.64 30.80 20.77
N LEU A 8 -17.42 31.29 21.05
CA LEU A 8 -16.17 30.64 20.64
C LEU A 8 -15.98 29.26 21.30
N LEU A 9 -16.35 29.11 22.57
CA LEU A 9 -16.31 27.83 23.30
C LEU A 9 -17.35 26.82 22.79
N LEU A 10 -18.52 27.28 22.33
CA LEU A 10 -19.53 26.41 21.74
C LEU A 10 -19.12 25.92 20.34
N THR A 11 -18.44 26.76 19.55
CA THR A 11 -17.94 26.36 18.22
C THR A 11 -16.78 25.37 18.25
N SER A 12 -16.00 25.32 19.33
CA SER A 12 -14.86 24.39 19.47
C SER A 12 -15.25 22.99 19.94
N LEU A 13 -16.49 22.77 20.42
CA LEU A 13 -16.92 21.48 20.96
C LEU A 13 -17.39 20.46 19.89
N SER A 14 -17.56 20.86 18.63
CA SER A 14 -18.14 20.00 17.57
C SER A 14 -17.13 19.32 16.63
N VAL A 15 -15.82 19.36 16.91
CA VAL A 15 -14.81 18.64 16.09
C VAL A 15 -14.55 17.25 16.68
N GLN A 16 -15.60 16.46 16.85
CA GLN A 16 -15.46 15.03 17.14
C GLN A 16 -15.97 14.28 15.91
N GLY A 17 -15.03 13.73 15.13
CA GLY A 17 -15.36 13.03 13.91
C GLY A 17 -16.36 11.90 14.18
N LEU A 18 -17.45 11.87 13.40
CA LEU A 18 -18.44 10.79 13.50
C LEU A 18 -17.77 9.43 13.23
N PRO A 19 -18.27 8.35 13.87
CA PRO A 19 -17.84 6.99 13.56
C PRO A 19 -18.09 6.70 12.07
N GLN A 20 -17.15 6.04 11.41
CA GLN A 20 -17.22 5.75 9.96
C GLN A 20 -17.11 4.26 9.70
N CYS A 21 -17.84 3.78 8.69
CA CYS A 21 -17.69 2.42 8.20
C CYS A 21 -16.24 2.14 7.77
N PRO A 22 -15.74 0.91 7.99
CA PRO A 22 -14.49 0.45 7.36
C PRO A 22 -14.56 0.59 5.84
N GLU A 23 -13.43 0.89 5.20
CA GLU A 23 -13.34 0.93 3.75
C GLU A 23 -13.46 -0.48 3.16
N VAL A 24 -14.33 -0.64 2.16
CA VAL A 24 -14.45 -1.89 1.41
C VAL A 24 -13.39 -1.89 0.31
N VAL A 25 -12.50 -2.88 0.33
CA VAL A 25 -11.46 -3.04 -0.69
C VAL A 25 -12.11 -3.20 -2.07
N ARG A 26 -11.63 -2.44 -3.07
CA ARG A 26 -12.13 -2.54 -4.44
C ARG A 26 -12.03 -3.98 -4.95
N GLY A 27 -13.15 -4.54 -5.41
CA GLY A 27 -13.24 -5.92 -5.91
C GLY A 27 -13.52 -6.98 -4.84
N ALA A 28 -13.53 -6.63 -3.55
CA ALA A 28 -14.03 -7.52 -2.51
C ALA A 28 -15.57 -7.57 -2.54
N MET A 29 -16.11 -8.78 -2.44
CA MET A 29 -17.55 -9.03 -2.37
C MET A 29 -17.83 -9.81 -1.10
N GLY A 30 -18.57 -9.20 -0.18
CA GLY A 30 -19.08 -9.86 1.02
C GLY A 30 -20.28 -10.76 0.73
N ILE A 31 -20.81 -11.36 1.79
CA ILE A 31 -22.03 -12.17 1.70
C ILE A 31 -23.20 -11.24 1.35
N CYS A 32 -24.00 -11.64 0.35
CA CYS A 32 -25.17 -10.92 -0.13
C CYS A 32 -26.38 -11.06 0.81
N ILE A 33 -26.21 -10.63 2.06
CA ILE A 33 -27.24 -10.61 3.09
C ILE A 33 -27.29 -9.20 3.67
N THR A 34 -28.51 -8.71 3.90
CA THR A 34 -28.77 -7.45 4.59
C THR A 34 -29.15 -7.76 6.03
N GLU A 35 -28.17 -7.77 6.94
CA GLU A 35 -28.35 -8.02 8.37
C GLU A 35 -29.02 -6.83 9.08
N CYS A 36 -28.78 -5.61 8.57
CA CYS A 36 -29.20 -4.35 9.15
C CYS A 36 -29.58 -3.37 8.04
N SER A 37 -30.40 -2.36 8.37
CA SER A 37 -30.75 -1.26 7.48
C SER A 37 -30.15 0.07 7.95
N GLU A 38 -30.10 0.28 9.27
CA GLU A 38 -29.54 1.47 9.91
C GLU A 38 -28.59 1.14 11.06
N HIS A 39 -27.78 2.11 11.48
CA HIS A 39 -26.82 1.90 12.57
C HIS A 39 -27.49 1.51 13.90
N GLY A 40 -28.74 1.94 14.12
CA GLY A 40 -29.53 1.60 15.31
C GLY A 40 -29.88 0.12 15.43
N ASP A 41 -29.95 -0.59 14.29
CA ASP A 41 -30.16 -2.04 14.26
C ASP A 41 -28.95 -2.79 14.86
N CYS A 42 -27.79 -2.15 14.86
CA CYS A 42 -26.54 -2.73 15.33
C CYS A 42 -26.31 -2.43 16.82
N GLY A 43 -26.37 -3.47 17.65
CA GLY A 43 -25.99 -3.38 19.06
C GLY A 43 -24.49 -3.18 19.27
N GLY A 44 -24.11 -2.64 20.44
CA GLY A 44 -22.71 -2.61 20.89
C GLY A 44 -21.82 -1.56 20.20
N GLY A 45 -22.39 -0.46 19.71
CA GLY A 45 -21.63 0.63 19.09
C GLY A 45 -21.09 0.29 17.69
N LYS A 46 -21.66 -0.75 17.07
CA LYS A 46 -21.41 -1.14 15.69
C LYS A 46 -22.17 -0.21 14.72
N LEU A 47 -21.75 -0.23 13.47
CA LEU A 47 -22.38 0.48 12.37
C LEU A 47 -22.90 -0.54 11.35
N CYS A 48 -24.09 -0.26 10.82
CA CYS A 48 -24.57 -0.93 9.62
C CYS A 48 -23.82 -0.43 8.39
N CYS A 49 -23.01 -1.28 7.77
CA CYS A 49 -22.11 -0.90 6.67
C CYS A 49 -22.25 -1.81 5.45
N PRO A 50 -22.07 -1.28 4.23
CA PRO A 50 -22.04 -2.10 3.03
C PRO A 50 -20.77 -2.97 3.01
N ASN A 51 -20.90 -4.23 2.58
CA ASN A 51 -19.77 -5.15 2.42
C ASN A 51 -19.47 -5.49 0.93
N GLY A 52 -20.00 -4.69 0.00
CA GLY A 52 -19.87 -4.90 -1.44
C GLY A 52 -21.02 -5.70 -2.09
N CYS A 53 -21.83 -6.45 -1.31
CA CYS A 53 -23.05 -7.09 -1.84
C CYS A 53 -24.30 -6.86 -0.97
N GLY A 54 -24.13 -6.87 0.36
CA GLY A 54 -25.18 -6.65 1.34
C GLY A 54 -24.76 -5.64 2.41
N GLN A 55 -25.37 -5.74 3.59
CA GLN A 55 -25.11 -4.89 4.75
C GLN A 55 -24.87 -5.75 5.99
N GLU A 56 -23.87 -5.37 6.79
CA GLU A 56 -23.49 -6.10 8.01
C GLU A 56 -23.17 -5.15 9.16
N CYS A 57 -23.38 -5.63 10.39
CA CYS A 57 -23.06 -4.88 11.60
C CYS A 57 -21.58 -5.05 11.98
N VAL A 58 -20.77 -4.04 11.65
CA VAL A 58 -19.31 -4.03 11.89
C VAL A 58 -18.91 -2.96 12.89
N MET A 59 -17.75 -3.15 13.53
CA MET A 59 -17.21 -2.09 14.38
C MET A 59 -16.83 -0.88 13.52
N PRO A 60 -17.07 0.36 14.01
CA PRO A 60 -16.61 1.55 13.31
C PRO A 60 -15.10 1.47 13.12
N SER A 61 -14.63 1.98 11.98
CA SER A 61 -13.22 2.17 11.77
C SER A 61 -12.70 3.04 12.91
N LYS A 62 -11.74 2.50 13.67
CA LYS A 62 -10.94 3.36 14.52
C LYS A 62 -10.22 4.27 13.55
N LYS A 63 -10.62 5.55 13.46
CA LYS A 63 -9.68 6.58 13.02
C LYS A 63 -8.59 6.67 14.08
N LYS A 64 -7.72 5.66 14.11
CA LYS A 64 -6.36 5.85 14.57
C LYS A 64 -5.75 6.71 13.48
N GLU A 65 -5.93 8.03 13.62
CA GLU A 65 -5.29 9.04 12.77
C GLU A 65 -4.97 8.51 11.37
N ALA A 66 -5.99 8.42 10.52
CA ALA A 66 -5.78 8.10 9.10
C ALA A 66 -4.91 9.16 8.39
N LEU A 67 -4.53 10.24 9.08
CA LEU A 67 -3.49 11.21 8.68
C LEU A 67 -2.05 10.76 9.01
N LEU A 68 -1.84 9.72 9.83
CA LEU A 68 -0.53 9.07 10.04
C LEU A 68 -0.41 7.71 9.33
N SER A 69 -1.47 7.22 8.69
CA SER A 69 -1.43 5.97 7.92
C SER A 69 -1.24 6.17 6.41
N SER A 70 -1.38 7.38 5.87
CA SER A 70 -0.80 7.75 4.57
C SER A 70 0.66 8.22 4.66
N ALA A 71 1.22 8.31 5.87
CA ALA A 71 2.64 8.61 6.11
C ALA A 71 3.43 7.39 6.65
N GLY A 72 2.80 6.23 6.87
CA GLY A 72 3.37 5.21 7.77
C GLY A 72 3.11 3.73 7.48
N ALA A 73 2.60 3.34 6.30
CA ALA A 73 2.44 1.93 5.95
C ALA A 73 3.23 1.56 4.68
N SER A 74 4.53 1.28 4.88
CA SER A 74 5.42 0.54 3.99
C SER A 74 5.87 1.23 2.69
N HIS A 75 6.57 2.36 2.79
CA HIS A 75 7.34 2.99 1.71
C HIS A 75 8.58 2.18 1.25
N ARG A 76 8.60 0.86 1.44
CA ARG A 76 9.67 0.01 0.90
C ARG A 76 9.30 -0.34 -0.53
N CYS A 77 10.19 0.00 -1.44
CA CYS A 77 10.00 -0.23 -2.86
C CYS A 77 10.67 -1.55 -3.21
N VAL A 78 9.85 -2.55 -3.55
CA VAL A 78 10.34 -3.88 -3.92
C VAL A 78 10.13 -4.05 -5.40
N LEU A 79 11.21 -4.41 -6.11
CA LEU A 79 11.19 -4.69 -7.54
C LEU A 79 11.34 -6.19 -7.74
N LEU A 80 10.42 -6.78 -8.49
CA LEU A 80 10.47 -8.15 -8.93
C LEU A 80 10.85 -8.18 -10.41
N ALA A 81 12.03 -8.69 -10.73
CA ALA A 81 12.54 -8.78 -12.09
C ALA A 81 12.69 -10.24 -12.51
N VAL A 82 12.17 -10.59 -13.69
CA VAL A 82 12.38 -11.89 -14.32
C VAL A 82 13.55 -11.78 -15.29
N LEU A 83 14.61 -12.53 -15.07
CA LEU A 83 15.83 -12.50 -15.88
C LEU A 83 15.65 -13.27 -17.19
N SER A 84 16.21 -12.73 -18.27
CA SER A 84 16.15 -13.34 -19.61
C SER A 84 16.95 -14.65 -19.72
N ASP A 85 18.01 -14.79 -18.92
CA ASP A 85 18.89 -15.96 -18.92
C ASP A 85 18.27 -17.14 -18.16
N ARG A 86 18.19 -18.30 -18.82
CA ARG A 86 17.64 -19.53 -18.25
C ARG A 86 18.70 -20.38 -17.55
N GLY A 87 18.33 -20.97 -16.41
CA GLY A 87 19.15 -21.89 -15.63
C GLY A 87 19.92 -21.22 -14.50
N ALA A 88 20.03 -21.91 -13.37
CA ALA A 88 20.49 -21.34 -12.10
C ALA A 88 21.82 -20.60 -12.17
N VAL A 89 22.82 -21.20 -12.80
CA VAL A 89 24.17 -20.59 -12.89
C VAL A 89 24.16 -19.31 -13.72
N LYS A 90 23.41 -19.31 -14.85
CA LYS A 90 23.33 -18.14 -15.74
C LYS A 90 22.51 -17.02 -15.10
N ALA A 91 21.35 -17.35 -14.52
CA ALA A 91 20.52 -16.40 -13.79
C ALA A 91 21.27 -15.75 -12.63
N ALA A 92 22.00 -16.52 -11.81
CA ALA A 92 22.80 -15.97 -10.72
C ALA A 92 23.89 -15.01 -11.21
N LYS A 93 24.56 -15.34 -12.32
CA LYS A 93 25.58 -14.48 -12.94
C LYS A 93 24.96 -13.20 -13.52
N ALA A 94 23.85 -13.31 -14.23
CA ALA A 94 23.13 -12.18 -14.81
C ALA A 94 22.61 -11.24 -13.73
N ALA A 95 22.02 -11.78 -12.66
CA ALA A 95 21.57 -11.02 -11.50
C ALA A 95 22.73 -10.24 -10.86
N LYS A 96 23.88 -10.89 -10.65
CA LYS A 96 25.05 -10.24 -10.07
C LYS A 96 25.60 -9.12 -10.95
N ALA A 97 25.63 -9.31 -12.28
CA ALA A 97 26.03 -8.26 -13.22
C ALA A 97 25.04 -7.10 -13.22
N LEU A 98 23.73 -7.39 -13.18
CA LEU A 98 22.68 -6.37 -13.12
C LEU A 98 22.79 -5.55 -11.83
N LEU A 99 23.00 -6.19 -10.68
CA LEU A 99 23.15 -5.51 -9.38
C LEU A 99 24.33 -4.52 -9.33
N VAL A 100 25.37 -4.71 -10.15
CA VAL A 100 26.49 -3.76 -10.26
C VAL A 100 26.07 -2.46 -10.95
N SER A 101 25.07 -2.52 -11.83
CA SER A 101 24.55 -1.37 -12.59
C SER A 101 23.38 -0.65 -11.93
N LEU A 102 22.83 -1.19 -10.83
CA LEU A 102 21.71 -0.58 -10.11
C LEU A 102 22.21 0.27 -8.94
N PRO A 103 21.44 1.30 -8.52
CA PRO A 103 21.64 1.92 -7.22
C PRO A 103 21.66 0.86 -6.11
N THR A 104 22.54 1.00 -5.13
CA THR A 104 22.75 -0.02 -4.10
C THR A 104 21.46 -0.27 -3.30
N PRO A 105 20.85 -1.45 -3.41
CA PRO A 105 19.63 -1.74 -2.69
C PRO A 105 19.92 -2.08 -1.23
N ALA A 106 18.93 -1.90 -0.36
CA ALA A 106 19.05 -2.33 1.03
C ALA A 106 19.08 -3.85 1.15
N LYS A 107 18.36 -4.55 0.26
CA LYS A 107 18.43 -6.01 0.13
C LYS A 107 18.26 -6.43 -1.32
N SER A 108 18.88 -7.56 -1.68
CA SER A 108 18.58 -8.26 -2.92
C SER A 108 18.53 -9.75 -2.68
N HIS A 109 17.67 -10.44 -3.42
CA HIS A 109 17.54 -11.89 -3.36
C HIS A 109 17.43 -12.44 -4.78
N VAL A 110 18.20 -13.49 -5.09
CA VAL A 110 18.14 -14.16 -6.39
C VAL A 110 17.59 -15.57 -6.21
N LEU A 111 16.43 -15.83 -6.79
CA LEU A 111 15.88 -17.17 -6.93
C LEU A 111 16.43 -17.76 -8.24
N ALA A 112 17.68 -18.20 -8.20
CA ALA A 112 18.43 -18.60 -9.38
C ALA A 112 17.71 -19.69 -10.22
N LEU A 113 17.04 -20.64 -9.56
CA LEU A 113 16.30 -21.71 -10.25
C LEU A 113 15.15 -21.18 -11.12
N THR A 114 14.42 -20.16 -10.65
CA THR A 114 13.29 -19.55 -11.37
C THR A 114 13.70 -18.36 -12.22
N GLY A 115 14.94 -17.88 -12.08
CA GLY A 115 15.42 -16.70 -12.79
C GLY A 115 14.83 -15.39 -12.28
N ILE A 116 14.41 -15.34 -11.01
CA ILE A 116 13.79 -14.15 -10.42
C ILE A 116 14.83 -13.42 -9.56
N LEU A 117 14.94 -12.10 -9.75
CA LEU A 117 15.69 -11.19 -8.90
C LEU A 117 14.68 -10.27 -8.18
N THR A 118 14.75 -10.27 -6.85
CA THR A 118 14.00 -9.32 -6.01
C THR A 118 14.98 -8.29 -5.44
N VAL A 119 14.61 -7.01 -5.50
CA VAL A 119 15.44 -5.90 -5.02
C VAL A 119 14.59 -4.99 -4.13
N GLU A 120 15.03 -4.75 -2.89
CA GLU A 120 14.32 -3.89 -1.92
C GLU A 120 15.09 -2.60 -1.66
N TYR A 121 14.41 -1.48 -1.83
CA TYR A 121 14.86 -0.14 -1.47
C TYR A 121 14.07 0.37 -0.27
N THR A 122 14.76 1.05 0.64
CA THR A 122 14.12 1.66 1.82
C THR A 122 13.30 2.89 1.43
N PRO A 123 12.45 3.40 2.34
CA PRO A 123 11.74 4.67 2.13
C PRO A 123 12.65 5.86 1.78
N ALA A 124 13.89 5.88 2.29
CA ALA A 124 14.85 6.93 1.99
C ALA A 124 15.44 6.84 0.56
N GLN A 125 15.25 5.71 -0.11
CA GLN A 125 15.82 5.37 -1.42
C GLN A 125 14.75 5.30 -2.53
N LEU A 126 13.64 6.02 -2.38
CA LEU A 126 12.52 5.91 -3.31
C LEU A 126 12.89 6.35 -4.74
N SER A 127 13.68 7.41 -4.88
CA SER A 127 14.20 7.88 -6.18
C SER A 127 15.13 6.85 -6.83
N GLU A 128 16.00 6.22 -6.03
CA GLU A 128 16.88 5.13 -6.48
C GLU A 128 16.08 3.93 -6.97
N CYS A 129 14.96 3.62 -6.33
CA CYS A 129 14.07 2.55 -6.80
C CYS A 129 13.46 2.86 -8.18
N CYS A 130 13.00 4.10 -8.41
CA CYS A 130 12.47 4.51 -9.71
C CYS A 130 13.54 4.43 -10.80
N LEU A 131 14.76 4.86 -10.50
CA LEU A 131 15.91 4.72 -11.41
C LEU A 131 16.22 3.24 -11.70
N ALA A 132 16.20 2.39 -10.68
CA ALA A 132 16.43 0.96 -10.82
C ALA A 132 15.34 0.30 -11.69
N PHE A 133 14.08 0.68 -11.53
CA PHE A 133 12.96 0.21 -12.35
C PHE A 133 13.15 0.59 -13.83
N SER A 134 13.44 1.86 -14.12
CA SER A 134 13.69 2.32 -15.51
C SER A 134 14.90 1.63 -16.13
N HIS A 135 15.98 1.44 -15.37
CA HIS A 135 17.18 0.74 -15.83
C HIS A 135 16.91 -0.74 -16.11
N MET A 136 16.19 -1.44 -15.22
CA MET A 136 15.81 -2.84 -15.42
C MET A 136 14.86 -3.00 -16.61
N ARG A 137 13.88 -2.11 -16.78
CA ARG A 137 12.93 -2.13 -17.90
C ARG A 137 13.62 -1.95 -19.25
N GLY A 138 14.72 -1.19 -19.32
CA GLY A 138 15.53 -1.01 -20.52
C GLY A 138 16.61 -2.08 -20.74
N SER A 139 16.85 -2.97 -19.77
CA SER A 139 17.96 -3.92 -19.82
C SER A 139 17.59 -5.20 -20.56
N LYS A 140 18.46 -5.65 -21.48
CA LYS A 140 18.30 -6.93 -22.19
C LYS A 140 18.38 -8.16 -21.26
N ALA A 141 18.99 -7.99 -20.08
CA ALA A 141 19.12 -9.05 -19.09
C ALA A 141 17.81 -9.33 -18.33
N VAL A 142 16.82 -8.45 -18.46
CA VAL A 142 15.53 -8.52 -17.78
C VAL A 142 14.42 -8.69 -18.82
N SER A 143 13.59 -9.70 -18.65
CA SER A 143 12.43 -9.98 -19.50
C SER A 143 11.18 -9.20 -19.07
N SER A 144 11.00 -9.04 -17.75
CA SER A 144 9.97 -8.18 -17.17
C SER A 144 10.44 -7.65 -15.80
N VAL A 145 9.93 -6.48 -15.41
CA VAL A 145 10.12 -5.92 -14.07
C VAL A 145 8.83 -5.27 -13.62
N GLU A 146 8.43 -5.53 -12.39
CA GLU A 146 7.21 -5.03 -11.76
C GLU A 146 7.49 -4.60 -10.32
N PHE A 147 6.63 -3.76 -9.78
CA PHE A 147 6.65 -3.44 -8.34
C PHE A 147 5.94 -4.56 -7.58
N ASP A 148 6.61 -5.11 -6.57
CA ASP A 148 6.04 -6.09 -5.63
C ASP A 148 5.46 -5.34 -4.41
N GLY A 149 4.25 -4.79 -4.59
CA GLY A 149 3.54 -4.02 -3.57
C GLY A 149 2.89 -2.72 -4.09
N PRO A 150 2.57 -1.78 -3.19
CA PRO A 150 1.99 -0.49 -3.57
C PRO A 150 2.90 0.28 -4.53
N LEU A 151 2.31 0.83 -5.60
CA LEU A 151 3.06 1.57 -6.60
C LEU A 151 3.67 2.83 -5.97
N PRO A 152 4.99 3.04 -6.05
CA PRO A 152 5.59 4.28 -5.60
C PRO A 152 5.17 5.43 -6.52
N SER A 153 5.12 6.66 -5.99
CA SER A 153 4.96 7.88 -6.79
C SER A 153 6.26 8.19 -7.55
N CYS A 154 6.63 7.32 -8.48
CA CYS A 154 7.65 7.63 -9.48
C CYS A 154 7.05 8.66 -10.43
N SER A 155 7.12 9.94 -10.06
CA SER A 155 6.91 11.04 -11.01
C SER A 155 7.80 10.75 -12.21
N GLU A 156 7.21 10.67 -13.40
CA GLU A 156 7.87 10.28 -14.66
C GLU A 156 9.31 10.84 -14.75
N ILE A 157 10.28 9.95 -14.54
CA ILE A 157 11.71 10.17 -14.86
C ILE A 157 11.95 9.60 -16.24
#